data_AF-A0A6L7NAR6-F1
#
_entry.id   AF-A0A6L7NAR6-F1
#
_cell.length_a   1.000
_cell.length_b   1.000
_cell.length_c   1.000
_cell.angle_alpha   90.00
_cell.angle_beta   90.00
_cell.angle_gamma   90.00
#
_symmetry.space_group_name_H-M   'P 1'
#
loop_
_entity.id
_entity.type
_entity.pdbx_description
1 polymer ?
#
loop_
_entity_poly.entity_id
_entity_poly.type
_entity_poly.pdbx_seq_one_letter_code
_entity_poly.pdbx_strand_id
1 'polypeptide(L)'
;MARRRVTRTGKDYAGDITKLCGAWGSALKSTAISHIESGLHSYYVEDSWGRTADVQVYQTWSGKHLRTDPDSSCSNNLDNLPNC
;
A
#
# COMPACT_ATOMS: atom_id res chain seq x y z
N MET A 1 -15.89 -6.69 4.08
CA MET A 1 -14.79 -5.76 3.73
C MET A 1 -14.01 -5.43 4.99
N ALA A 2 -12.68 -5.52 4.97
CA ALA A 2 -11.84 -5.13 6.11
C ALA A 2 -10.79 -4.10 5.65
N ARG A 3 -10.61 -3.03 6.43
CA ARG A 3 -9.53 -2.05 6.25
C ARG A 3 -8.27 -2.57 6.93
N ARG A 4 -7.20 -2.73 6.17
CA ARG A 4 -5.93 -3.32 6.61
C ARG A 4 -4.85 -2.25 6.69
N ARG A 5 -4.38 -1.96 7.91
CA ARG A 5 -3.24 -1.06 8.13
C ARG A 5 -1.96 -1.67 7.59
N VAL A 6 -1.28 -0.96 6.72
CA VAL A 6 0.05 -1.30 6.21
C VAL A 6 1.08 -0.55 7.06
N THR A 7 2.05 -1.29 7.58
CA THR A 7 3.12 -0.77 8.46
C THR A 7 4.50 -1.00 7.88
N ARG A 8 4.62 -1.93 6.94
CA ARG A 8 5.85 -2.28 6.22
C ARG A 8 5.51 -2.60 4.76
N THR A 9 6.45 -2.39 3.86
CA THR A 9 6.31 -2.75 2.44
C THR A 9 7.55 -3.47 1.95
N GLY A 10 7.35 -4.57 1.24
CA GLY A 10 8.44 -5.23 0.53
C GLY A 10 8.69 -4.48 -0.76
N LYS A 11 9.96 -4.14 -1.01
CA LYS A 11 10.39 -3.43 -2.21
C LYS A 11 11.45 -4.22 -2.96
N ASP A 12 11.48 -4.11 -4.28
CA ASP A 12 12.58 -4.64 -5.09
C ASP A 12 13.76 -3.66 -5.18
N TYR A 13 14.79 -4.00 -5.96
CA TYR A 13 15.99 -3.19 -6.14
C TYR A 13 15.72 -1.81 -6.78
N ALA A 14 14.61 -1.66 -7.51
CA ALA A 14 14.19 -0.40 -8.12
C ALA A 14 13.32 0.45 -7.17
N GLY A 15 12.99 -0.08 -5.98
CA GLY A 15 12.09 0.56 -5.02
C GLY A 15 10.61 0.25 -5.27
N ASP A 16 10.28 -0.61 -6.24
CA ASP A 16 8.90 -0.96 -6.55
C ASP A 16 8.29 -1.84 -5.46
N ILE A 17 7.07 -1.51 -5.05
CA ILE A 17 6.36 -2.27 -4.02
C ILE A 17 5.95 -3.64 -4.56
N THR A 18 6.49 -4.70 -3.95
CA THR A 18 6.22 -6.10 -4.28
C THR A 18 5.25 -6.77 -3.30
N LYS A 19 5.15 -6.27 -2.06
CA LYS A 19 4.22 -6.77 -1.03
C LYS A 19 3.88 -5.72 0.03
N LEU A 20 2.70 -5.85 0.62
CA LEU A 20 2.22 -5.06 1.75
C LEU A 20 2.27 -5.91 3.03
N CYS A 21 2.65 -5.33 4.15
CA CYS A 21 2.80 -6.03 5.44
C CYS A 21 2.13 -5.27 6.59
N GLY A 22 1.50 -6.01 7.50
CA GLY A 22 0.87 -5.48 8.72
C GLY A 22 0.59 -6.56 9.76
N ALA A 23 -0.16 -6.22 10.80
CA ALA A 23 -0.57 -7.18 11.84
C ALA A 23 -1.45 -8.33 11.29
N TRP A 24 -2.09 -8.11 10.15
CA TRP A 24 -2.88 -9.09 9.41
C TRP A 24 -2.02 -10.05 8.56
N GLY A 25 -0.69 -9.94 8.62
CA GLY A 25 0.25 -10.71 7.81
C GLY A 25 0.79 -9.92 6.62
N SER A 26 1.03 -10.61 5.51
CA SER A 26 1.55 -10.03 4.27
C SER A 26 0.69 -10.38 3.06
N ALA A 27 0.53 -9.46 2.13
CA ALA A 27 -0.08 -9.69 0.82
C ALA A 27 0.86 -9.28 -0.29
N LEU A 28 1.00 -10.12 -1.32
CA LEU A 28 1.72 -9.74 -2.54
C LEU A 28 1.00 -8.60 -3.26
N LYS A 29 1.74 -7.83 -4.05
CA LYS A 29 1.23 -6.74 -4.89
C LYS A 29 0.00 -7.18 -5.71
N SER A 30 0.10 -8.32 -6.40
CA SER A 30 -0.98 -8.86 -7.24
C SER A 30 -2.25 -9.18 -6.43
N THR A 31 -2.09 -9.80 -5.25
CA THR A 31 -3.20 -10.10 -4.34
C THR A 31 -3.83 -8.82 -3.79
N ALA A 32 -3.01 -7.84 -3.38
CA ALA A 32 -3.50 -6.57 -2.88
C ALA A 32 -4.28 -5.79 -3.94
N ILE A 33 -3.81 -5.77 -5.19
CA ILE A 33 -4.54 -5.21 -6.33
C ILE A 33 -5.89 -5.90 -6.50
N SER A 34 -5.90 -7.24 -6.55
CA SER A 34 -7.13 -8.01 -6.70
C SER A 34 -8.13 -7.72 -5.57
N HIS A 35 -7.67 -7.61 -4.33
CA HIS A 35 -8.52 -7.27 -3.19
C HIS A 35 -9.15 -5.88 -3.30
N ILE A 36 -8.39 -4.88 -3.76
CA ILE A 36 -8.88 -3.51 -3.91
C ILE A 36 -9.90 -3.44 -5.05
N GLU A 37 -9.59 -4.04 -6.21
CA GLU A 37 -10.46 -4.01 -7.39
C GLU A 37 -11.76 -4.80 -7.21
N SER A 38 -11.71 -5.91 -6.48
CA SER A 38 -12.90 -6.70 -6.12
C SER A 38 -13.67 -6.15 -4.90
N GLY A 39 -13.13 -5.14 -4.22
CA GLY A 39 -13.71 -4.61 -2.98
C GLY A 39 -13.65 -5.57 -1.77
N LEU A 40 -12.91 -6.67 -1.85
CA LEU A 40 -12.77 -7.64 -0.74
C LEU A 40 -12.08 -7.03 0.48
N HIS A 41 -10.98 -6.32 0.25
CA HIS A 41 -10.21 -5.62 1.28
C HIS A 41 -9.67 -4.29 0.76
N SER A 42 -9.63 -3.30 1.65
CA SER A 42 -8.95 -2.04 1.41
C SER A 42 -7.72 -1.93 2.31
N TYR A 43 -6.72 -1.20 1.87
CA TYR A 43 -5.48 -1.01 2.60
C TYR A 43 -5.26 0.48 2.84
N TYR A 44 -4.65 0.82 3.96
CA TYR A 44 -4.29 2.19 4.29
C TYR A 44 -2.98 2.22 5.04
N VAL A 45 -2.26 3.33 4.93
CA VAL A 45 -1.11 3.66 5.76
C VAL A 45 -1.51 4.72 6.76
N GLU A 46 -0.87 4.73 7.92
CA GLU A 46 -1.13 5.70 9.00
C GLU A 46 0.21 6.22 9.52
N ASP A 47 0.34 7.54 9.58
CA ASP A 47 1.55 8.18 10.11
C ASP A 47 1.57 8.26 11.64
N SER A 48 2.65 8.79 12.21
CA SER A 48 2.81 8.96 13.67
C SER A 48 1.82 9.94 14.31
N TRP A 49 1.16 10.77 13.51
CA TRP A 49 0.14 11.72 13.96
C TRP A 49 -1.29 11.17 13.79
N GLY A 50 -1.45 9.91 13.36
CA GLY A 50 -2.74 9.25 13.16
C GLY A 50 -3.44 9.63 11.85
N ARG A 51 -2.75 10.33 10.93
CA ARG A 51 -3.30 10.66 9.61
C ARG A 51 -3.21 9.44 8.71
N THR A 52 -4.31 9.10 8.04
CA THR A 52 -4.40 7.92 7.18
C THR A 52 -4.37 8.30 5.71
N ALA A 53 -3.74 7.48 4.87
CA ALA A 53 -3.85 7.54 3.43
C ALA A 53 -4.26 6.17 2.89
N ASP A 54 -5.30 6.14 2.05
CA ASP A 54 -5.76 4.91 1.42
C ASP A 54 -4.80 4.49 0.30
N VAL A 55 -4.57 3.18 0.19
CA VAL A 55 -3.83 2.58 -0.90
C VAL A 55 -4.76 2.42 -2.09
N GLN A 56 -4.36 2.97 -3.21
CA GLN A 56 -5.07 2.92 -4.48
C GLN A 56 -4.28 2.10 -5.50
N VAL A 57 -5.01 1.50 -6.43
CA VAL A 57 -4.44 0.84 -7.61
C VAL A 57 -4.35 1.88 -8.72
N TYR A 58 -3.15 2.11 -9.20
CA TYR A 58 -2.88 2.97 -10.34
C TYR A 58 -2.47 2.11 -11.54
N GLN A 59 -3.21 2.21 -12.65
CA GLN A 59 -2.91 1.49 -13.87
C GLN A 59 -2.13 2.40 -14.84
N THR A 60 -0.96 1.93 -15.26
CA THR A 60 -0.11 2.55 -16.29
C THR A 60 -0.03 1.63 -17.51
N TRP A 61 0.58 2.12 -18.59
CA TRP A 61 0.87 1.30 -19.78
C TRP A 61 1.78 0.10 -19.47
N SER A 62 2.67 0.24 -18.47
CA SER A 62 3.60 -0.80 -18.02
C SER A 62 3.01 -1.78 -17.00
N GLY A 63 1.78 -1.54 -16.52
CA GLY A 63 1.10 -2.41 -15.56
C GLY A 63 0.41 -1.66 -14.42
N LYS A 64 -0.15 -2.43 -13.47
CA LYS A 64 -0.81 -1.91 -12.27
C LYS A 64 0.19 -1.77 -11.13
N HIS A 65 0.13 -0.65 -10.40
CA HIS A 65 0.98 -0.32 -9.27
C HIS A 65 0.13 0.08 -8.07
N LEU A 66 0.68 -0.11 -6.87
CA LEU A 66 0.05 0.32 -5.62
C LEU A 66 0.67 1.66 -5.24
N ARG A 67 -0.18 2.64 -4.96
CA ARG A 67 0.24 3.97 -4.53
C ARG A 67 -0.69 4.45 -3.43
N THR A 68 -0.17 5.23 -2.50
CA THR A 68 -0.98 6.06 -1.59
C THR A 68 -0.98 7.45 -2.18
N ASP A 69 -2.14 8.11 -2.21
CA ASP A 69 -2.19 9.49 -2.68
C ASP A 69 -1.25 10.33 -1.80
N PRO A 70 -0.14 10.85 -2.34
CA PRO A 70 0.75 11.69 -1.58
C PRO A 70 0.07 13.04 -1.49
N ASP A 71 -0.84 13.17 -0.52
CA ASP A 71 -1.26 14.48 -0.09
C ASP A 71 0.02 15.20 0.33
N SER A 72 0.38 16.25 -0.41
CA SER A 72 1.68 16.95 -0.38
C SER A 72 2.14 17.43 1.02
N SER A 73 1.29 17.24 2.02
CA SER A 73 1.41 17.61 3.42
C SER A 73 1.83 16.45 4.36
N CYS A 74 1.88 15.20 3.89
CA CYS A 74 2.00 14.04 4.79
C CYS A 74 3.02 12.97 4.30
N SER A 75 3.80 12.41 5.25
CA SER A 75 4.77 11.33 5.01
C SER A 75 4.15 9.92 4.99
N ASN A 76 2.83 9.84 4.88
CA ASN A 76 2.00 8.64 4.79
C ASN A 76 2.06 8.03 3.38
N ASN A 77 3.29 7.79 2.89
CA ASN A 77 3.54 7.10 1.63
C ASN A 77 4.01 5.67 1.87
N LEU A 78 3.51 4.73 1.05
CA LEU A 78 3.99 3.35 1.03
C LEU A 78 5.51 3.24 0.84
N ASP A 79 6.11 4.21 0.14
CA ASP A 79 7.55 4.30 -0.07
C ASP A 79 8.32 4.57 1.23
N ASN A 80 7.75 5.38 2.13
CA ASN A 80 8.39 5.73 3.40
C ASN A 80 8.33 4.61 4.44
N LEU A 81 7.61 3.52 4.16
CA LEU A 81 7.50 2.41 5.09
C LEU A 81 8.75 1.53 5.08
N PRO A 82 9.17 1.01 6.26
CA PRO A 82 10.30 0.10 6.36
C PRO A 82 10.04 -1.22 5.63
N ASN A 83 11.13 -1.91 5.28
CA ASN A 83 11.07 -3.15 4.51
C ASN A 83 10.47 -4.32 5.30
N CYS A 84 9.84 -5.25 4.58
CA CYS A 84 9.50 -6.61 5.00
C CYS A 84 9.78 -7.58 3.83
#